data_AF-A0A345HCQ1-F1
#
_entry.id   AF-A0A345HCQ1-F1
#
_cell.length_a   1.000
_cell.length_b   1.000
_cell.length_c   1.000
_cell.angle_alpha   90.00
_cell.angle_beta   90.00
_cell.angle_gamma   90.00
#
_symmetry.space_group_name_H-M   'P 1'
#
loop_
_entity.id
_entity.type
_entity.pdbx_description
1 polymer ?
#
loop_
_entity_poly.entity_id
_entity_poly.type
_entity_poly.pdbx_seq_one_letter_code
_entity_poly.pdbx_strand_id
1 'polypeptide(L)'
;MEKGKWIAAVMNSTEGIRKITPHEGMYDIIQAKLYNKEARVPQQTIWMAASSILLLATLNIITIRKIVDKEETQITSTAASSQSPLYVNNQLY
;
A
#
# COMPACT_ATOMS: atom_id res chain seq x y z
N MET A 1 6.66 -49.13 16.44
CA MET A 1 7.10 -48.63 17.76
C MET A 1 6.46 -47.28 18.12
N GLU A 2 6.43 -46.29 17.22
CA GLU A 2 5.92 -44.92 17.56
C GLU A 2 4.39 -44.81 17.68
N LYS A 3 3.63 -45.53 16.85
CA LYS A 3 2.16 -45.48 16.88
C LYS A 3 1.56 -45.90 18.23
N GLY A 4 2.12 -46.95 18.87
CA GLY A 4 1.68 -47.40 20.18
C GLY A 4 1.93 -46.36 21.29
N LYS A 5 3.01 -45.57 21.18
CA LYS A 5 3.29 -44.47 22.10
C LYS A 5 2.31 -43.31 21.93
N TRP A 6 1.92 -43.00 20.69
CA TRP A 6 0.91 -41.98 20.41
C TRP A 6 -0.47 -42.39 20.93
N ILE A 7 -0.90 -43.63 20.68
CA ILE A 7 -2.17 -44.15 21.21
C ILE A 7 -2.20 -44.09 22.74
N ALA A 8 -1.12 -44.51 23.42
CA ALA A 8 -1.03 -44.43 24.86
C ALA A 8 -1.07 -42.98 25.37
N ALA A 9 -0.42 -42.05 24.68
CA ALA A 9 -0.43 -40.62 25.03
C ALA A 9 -1.81 -39.98 24.85
N VAL A 10 -2.53 -40.31 23.78
CA VAL A 10 -3.90 -39.82 23.53
C VAL A 10 -4.87 -40.40 24.57
N MET A 11 -4.76 -41.70 24.86
CA MET A 11 -5.59 -42.36 25.87
C MET A 11 -5.37 -41.75 27.26
N ASN A 12 -4.10 -41.55 27.68
CA ASN A 12 -3.78 -40.89 28.94
C ASN A 12 -4.18 -39.41 29.00
N SER A 13 -4.27 -38.71 27.86
CA SER A 13 -4.74 -37.31 27.84
C SER A 13 -6.25 -37.17 28.10
N THR A 14 -7.00 -38.27 27.97
CA THR A 14 -8.46 -38.33 28.10
C THR A 14 -8.89 -38.80 29.50
N GLU A 15 -8.04 -39.54 30.22
CA GLU A 15 -8.30 -40.06 31.58
C GLU A 15 -8.43 -38.98 32.68
N GLY A 16 -8.32 -37.69 32.30
CA GLY A 16 -8.42 -36.55 33.20
C GLY A 16 -9.44 -35.49 32.78
N ILE A 17 -10.38 -35.78 31.86
CA ILE A 17 -11.38 -34.80 31.39
C ILE A 17 -12.28 -34.39 32.56
N ARG A 18 -11.89 -33.29 33.20
CA ARG A 18 -12.71 -32.51 34.12
C ARG A 18 -13.14 -31.25 33.40
N LYS A 19 -14.34 -30.76 33.68
CA LYS A 19 -14.80 -29.45 33.22
C LYS A 19 -13.81 -28.41 33.74
N ILE A 20 -12.91 -27.94 32.89
CA ILE A 20 -11.93 -26.92 33.24
C ILE A 20 -12.63 -25.57 33.09
N THR A 21 -12.84 -24.89 34.21
CA THR A 21 -13.14 -23.47 34.18
C THR A 21 -11.82 -22.80 33.80
N PRO A 22 -11.77 -21.99 32.72
CA PRO A 22 -10.54 -21.30 32.36
C PRO A 22 -10.05 -20.50 33.57
N HIS A 23 -8.76 -20.63 33.87
CA HIS A 23 -8.16 -19.87 34.96
C HIS A 23 -8.32 -18.38 34.67
N GLU A 24 -8.75 -17.60 35.66
CA GLU A 24 -8.83 -16.15 35.54
C GLU A 24 -7.45 -15.62 35.10
N GLY A 25 -7.42 -14.82 34.02
CA GLY A 25 -6.17 -14.34 33.42
C GLY A 25 -5.58 -15.22 32.30
N MET A 26 -6.19 -16.34 31.90
CA MET A 26 -5.76 -17.06 30.68
C MET A 26 -5.78 -16.18 29.43
N TYR A 27 -6.78 -15.29 29.34
CA TYR A 27 -6.86 -14.31 28.26
C TYR A 27 -5.65 -13.37 28.27
N ASP A 28 -5.20 -12.92 29.44
CA ASP A 28 -4.03 -12.05 29.58
C ASP A 28 -2.73 -12.78 29.22
N ILE A 29 -2.62 -14.07 29.54
CA ILE A 29 -1.47 -14.89 29.13
C ILE A 29 -1.43 -15.08 27.61
N ILE A 30 -2.59 -15.33 26.99
CA ILE A 30 -2.70 -15.46 25.53
C ILE A 30 -2.37 -14.12 24.85
N GLN A 31 -2.92 -13.02 25.36
CA GLN A 31 -2.63 -11.68 24.88
C GLN A 31 -1.15 -11.35 25.04
N ALA A 32 -0.55 -11.57 26.21
CA ALA A 32 0.87 -11.32 26.43
C ALA A 32 1.75 -12.12 25.44
N LYS A 33 1.38 -13.37 25.14
CA LYS A 33 2.08 -14.19 24.14
C LYS A 33 1.85 -13.68 22.70
N LEU A 34 0.71 -13.08 22.42
CA LEU A 34 0.38 -12.49 21.13
C LEU A 34 1.09 -11.13 20.92
N TYR A 35 1.16 -10.29 21.96
CA TYR A 35 1.86 -9.01 21.95
C TYR A 35 3.40 -9.16 21.95
N ASN A 36 3.94 -10.16 22.66
CA ASN A 36 5.37 -10.48 22.65
C ASN A 36 5.84 -11.09 21.33
N LYS A 37 4.92 -11.59 20.50
CA LYS A 37 5.19 -11.83 19.09
C LYS A 37 5.01 -10.49 18.39
N GLU A 38 6.06 -9.66 18.43
CA GLU A 38 6.13 -8.43 17.63
C GLU A 38 5.51 -8.70 16.26
N ALA A 39 4.48 -7.93 15.88
CA ALA A 39 3.79 -8.04 14.61
C ALA A 39 4.74 -7.62 13.49
N ARG A 40 5.73 -8.46 13.22
CA ARG A 40 6.80 -8.19 12.28
C ARG A 40 6.26 -8.47 10.90
N VAL A 41 5.82 -7.41 10.25
CA VAL A 41 5.42 -7.46 8.85
C VAL A 41 6.60 -7.98 8.02
N PRO A 42 6.42 -8.99 7.16
CA PRO A 42 7.50 -9.47 6.30
C PRO A 42 8.08 -8.32 5.48
N GLN A 43 9.41 -8.27 5.36
CA GLN A 43 10.10 -7.22 4.61
C GLN A 43 9.61 -7.13 3.15
N GLN A 44 9.22 -8.26 2.55
CA GLN A 44 8.61 -8.31 1.23
C GLN A 44 7.31 -7.49 1.14
N THR A 45 6.45 -7.54 2.16
CA THR A 45 5.21 -6.76 2.22
C THR A 45 5.48 -5.26 2.33
N ILE A 46 6.52 -4.88 3.07
CA ILE A 46 6.97 -3.49 3.17
C ILE A 46 7.42 -2.99 1.79
N TRP A 47 8.20 -3.79 1.06
CA TRP A 47 8.64 -3.45 -0.29
C TRP A 47 7.48 -3.39 -1.29
N MET A 48 6.53 -4.32 -1.23
CA MET A 48 5.34 -4.27 -2.08
C MET A 48 4.51 -3.00 -1.85
N ALA A 49 4.32 -2.62 -0.59
CA ALA A 49 3.61 -1.39 -0.25
C ALA A 49 4.38 -0.14 -0.76
N ALA A 50 5.70 -0.10 -0.55
CA ALA A 50 6.54 1.00 -1.03
C ALA A 50 6.52 1.11 -2.57
N SER A 51 6.63 -0.01 -3.29
CA SER A 51 6.55 -0.05 -4.74
C SER A 51 5.19 0.43 -5.27
N SER A 52 4.09 0.07 -4.59
CA SER A 52 2.76 0.56 -4.97
C SER A 52 2.63 2.07 -4.84
N ILE A 53 3.15 2.64 -3.75
CA ILE A 53 3.13 4.10 -3.53
C ILE A 53 4.01 4.80 -4.58
N LEU A 54 5.20 4.25 -4.85
CA LEU A 54 6.11 4.79 -5.86
C LEU A 54 5.49 4.75 -7.26
N LEU A 55 4.84 3.66 -7.64
CA LEU A 55 4.12 3.54 -8.91
C LEU A 55 3.05 4.63 -9.02
N LEU A 56 2.25 4.82 -7.98
CA LEU A 56 1.22 5.85 -7.97
C LEU A 56 1.81 7.26 -8.10
N ALA A 57 2.90 7.55 -7.37
CA ALA A 57 3.59 8.84 -7.45
C ALA A 57 4.14 9.10 -8.86
N THR A 58 4.83 8.13 -9.45
CA THR A 58 5.39 8.25 -10.81
C THR A 58 4.31 8.47 -11.85
N LEU A 59 3.18 7.76 -11.75
CA LEU A 59 2.06 7.90 -12.68
C LEU A 59 1.43 9.30 -12.59
N ASN A 60 1.27 9.84 -11.38
CA ASN A 60 0.78 11.20 -11.17
C ASN A 60 1.75 12.25 -11.77
N ILE A 61 3.06 12.11 -11.53
CA ILE A 61 4.08 13.02 -12.09
C ILE A 61 4.07 12.99 -13.62
N ILE A 62 4.02 11.79 -14.22
CA ILE A 62 3.95 11.63 -15.68
C ILE A 62 2.68 12.28 -16.23
N THR A 63 1.55 12.10 -15.56
CA THR A 63 0.27 12.67 -16.00
C THR A 63 0.31 14.20 -15.99
N ILE A 64 0.82 14.81 -14.92
CA ILE A 64 0.98 16.26 -14.81
C ILE A 64 1.92 16.78 -15.91
N ARG A 65 3.08 16.15 -16.10
CA ARG A 65 4.04 16.54 -17.15
C ARG A 65 3.42 16.49 -18.55
N LYS A 66 2.71 15.40 -18.88
CA LYS A 66 2.01 15.28 -20.17
C LYS A 66 0.94 16.35 -20.39
N ILE A 67 0.34 16.90 -19.34
CA ILE A 67 -0.62 18.00 -19.45
C ILE A 67 0.12 19.32 -19.72
N VAL A 68 1.20 19.59 -18.97
CA VAL A 68 2.04 20.79 -19.15
C VAL A 68 2.67 20.83 -20.56
N ASP A 69 3.24 19.72 -21.02
CA ASP A 69 3.85 19.62 -22.36
C ASP A 69 2.82 19.87 -23.48
N LYS A 70 1.56 19.49 -23.27
CA LYS A 70 0.45 19.74 -24.21
C LYS A 70 0.01 21.20 -24.22
N GLU A 71 0.08 21.90 -23.09
CA GLU A 71 -0.20 23.34 -23.02
C GLU A 71 0.92 24.14 -23.70
N GLU A 72 2.19 23.79 -23.47
CA GLU A 72 3.34 24.47 -24.11
C GLU A 72 3.32 24.33 -25.64
N THR A 73 2.98 23.14 -26.15
CA THR A 73 2.87 22.89 -27.60
C THR A 73 1.71 23.68 -28.24
N GLN A 74 0.62 23.93 -27.52
CA GLN A 74 -0.47 24.78 -28.01
C GLN A 74 -0.06 26.25 -28.05
N ILE A 75 0.63 26.76 -27.03
CA ILE A 75 1.03 28.19 -26.97
C ILE A 75 2.05 28.54 -28.06
N THR A 76 3.00 27.66 -28.38
CA THR A 76 3.96 27.89 -29.49
C THR A 76 3.30 27.82 -30.87
N SER A 77 2.28 26.98 -31.03
CA SER A 77 1.55 26.85 -32.29
C SER A 77 0.65 28.06 -32.59
N THR A 78 0.09 28.71 -31.56
CA THR A 78 -0.67 29.97 -31.72
C THR A 78 0.23 31.22 -31.80
N ALA A 79 1.47 31.15 -31.28
CA ALA A 79 2.45 32.22 -31.42
C ALA A 79 3.06 32.30 -32.84
N ALA A 80 3.13 31.18 -33.58
CA ALA A 80 3.56 31.16 -34.97
C ALA A 80 2.48 31.67 -35.97
N SER A 81 1.20 31.66 -35.58
CA SER A 81 0.08 32.14 -36.40
C SER A 81 -0.36 33.58 -36.08
N SER A 82 0.29 34.24 -35.13
CA SER A 82 -0.03 35.62 -34.73
C SER A 82 1.00 36.60 -35.28
N GLN A 83 1.13 36.65 -36.62
CA GLN A 83 1.67 37.84 -37.26
C GLN A 83 0.68 38.98 -37.01
N SER A 84 1.17 40.00 -36.31
CA SER A 84 0.46 41.20 -35.87
C SER A 84 -0.51 41.77 -36.92
N PRO A 85 -1.75 42.19 -36.58
CA PRO A 85 -2.46 43.10 -37.45
C PRO A 85 -1.72 44.44 -37.39
N LEU A 86 -1.01 44.77 -38.46
CA LEU A 86 -0.39 46.07 -38.68
C LEU A 86 -1.52 47.11 -38.72
N TYR A 87 -1.73 47.83 -37.62
CA TYR A 87 -2.69 48.94 -37.57
C TYR A 87 -2.13 50.11 -38.38
N VAL A 88 -2.51 50.21 -39.65
CA VAL A 88 -2.19 51.37 -40.51
C VAL A 88 -3.19 52.48 -40.22
N ASN A 89 -2.75 53.49 -39.47
CA ASN A 89 -3.51 54.71 -39.22
C ASN A 89 -3.32 55.65 -40.43
N ASN A 90 -4.29 55.69 -41.33
CA ASN A 90 -4.30 56.57 -42.49
C ASN A 90 -5.10 57.85 -42.19
N GLN A 91 -4.52 58.75 -41.40
CA GLN A 91 -4.99 60.13 -41.27
C GLN A 91 -4.27 60.98 -42.32
N LEU A 92 -4.97 61.29 -43.41
CA LEU A 92 -4.59 62.36 -44.33
C LEU A 92 -5.23 63.67 -43.85
N TYR A 93 -4.40 64.71 -43.76
CA TYR A 93 -4.78 66.12 -43.63
C TYR A 93 -5.73 66.57 -44.74
#